data_AF-A0AA35LX79-F1
#
_entry.id   AF-A0AA35LX79-F1
#
_cell.length_a   1.000
_cell.length_b   1.000
_cell.length_c   1.000
_cell.angle_alpha   90.00
_cell.angle_beta   90.00
_cell.angle_gamma   90.00
#
_symmetry.space_group_name_H-M   'P 1'
#
loop_
_entity.id
_entity.type
_entity.pdbx_description
1 polymer ?
#
loop_
_entity_poly.entity_id
_entity_poly.type
_entity_poly.pdbx_seq_one_letter_code
_entity_poly.pdbx_strand_id
1 'polypeptide(L)'
;MPLAVALVSLALAQPHAAPREEDSEKQQVAKLIEETNADVLQSLDEREEAMRKRGEQASCNARNIVFRREYGSLSKQERLNHIEAIKCLQKLPARTHQSVAVGAKSRVCTSVLCYVATRASNGWRKQ
;
A
#
# COMPACT_ATOMS: atom_id res chain seq x y z
N MET A 1 68.20 32.46 -4.64
CA MET A 1 67.58 32.11 -3.34
C MET A 1 66.79 33.34 -2.91
N PRO A 2 65.45 33.35 -3.02
CA PRO A 2 64.57 32.43 -2.29
C PRO A 2 63.49 31.74 -3.14
N LEU A 3 62.97 30.63 -2.61
CA LEU A 3 61.86 29.84 -3.13
C LEU A 3 60.52 30.56 -2.89
N ALA A 4 59.68 30.66 -3.93
CA ALA A 4 58.26 30.92 -3.77
C ALA A 4 57.52 29.58 -3.78
N VAL A 5 57.03 29.16 -2.61
CA VAL A 5 56.19 27.95 -2.46
C VAL A 5 54.77 28.31 -2.87
N ALA A 6 54.32 27.76 -4.00
CA ALA A 6 52.92 27.87 -4.43
C ALA A 6 52.05 26.98 -3.52
N LEU A 7 51.20 27.61 -2.72
CA LEU A 7 50.14 26.93 -1.97
C LEU A 7 49.07 26.46 -2.95
N VAL A 8 49.07 25.17 -3.25
CA VAL A 8 47.95 24.50 -3.94
C VAL A 8 46.82 24.37 -2.92
N SER A 9 45.77 25.19 -3.07
CA SER A 9 44.53 25.03 -2.32
C SER A 9 43.84 23.74 -2.78
N LEU A 10 43.95 22.68 -1.97
CA LEU A 10 43.06 21.53 -2.07
C LEU A 10 41.64 22.00 -1.75
N ALA A 11 40.78 22.05 -2.76
CA ALA A 11 39.34 22.13 -2.54
C ALA A 11 38.90 20.84 -1.84
N LEU A 12 38.67 20.92 -0.52
CA LEU A 12 37.97 19.87 0.22
C LEU A 12 36.56 19.77 -0.36
N ALA A 13 36.32 18.74 -1.17
CA ALA A 13 34.98 18.28 -1.47
C ALA A 13 34.35 17.80 -0.16
N GLN A 14 33.65 18.69 0.53
CA GLN A 14 32.85 18.35 1.69
C GLN A 14 31.76 17.36 1.23
N PRO A 15 31.62 16.17 1.86
CA PRO A 15 30.44 15.36 1.68
C PRO A 15 29.26 16.13 2.29
N HIS A 16 28.53 16.85 1.45
CA HIS A 16 27.29 17.50 1.85
C HIS A 16 26.22 16.41 1.95
N ALA A 17 26.18 15.73 3.11
CA ALA A 17 24.97 15.05 3.54
C ALA A 17 23.96 16.13 3.97
N ALA A 18 23.34 16.78 2.99
CA ALA A 18 22.15 17.58 3.25
C ALA A 18 21.08 16.63 3.86
N PRO A 19 20.34 17.06 4.90
CA PRO A 19 19.13 16.36 5.29
C PRO A 19 18.26 16.16 4.06
N ARG A 20 17.94 14.91 3.76
CA ARG A 20 17.24 14.52 2.54
C ARG A 20 15.81 15.08 2.65
N GLU A 21 15.36 15.93 1.71
CA GLU A 21 13.99 16.47 1.69
C GLU A 21 12.91 15.39 1.82
N GLU A 22 13.25 14.16 1.39
CA GLU A 22 12.46 12.94 1.53
C GLU A 22 11.97 12.65 2.96
N ASP A 23 12.70 13.07 4.00
CA ASP A 23 12.26 12.82 5.39
C ASP A 23 11.16 13.80 5.83
N SER A 24 11.15 15.03 5.33
CA SER A 24 10.07 16.00 5.60
C SER A 24 8.78 15.58 4.91
N GLU A 25 8.86 15.14 3.65
CA GLU A 25 7.70 14.67 2.90
C GLU A 25 7.06 13.43 3.54
N LYS A 26 7.88 12.47 4.00
CA LYS A 26 7.38 11.29 4.74
C LYS A 26 6.65 11.68 6.02
N GLN A 27 7.15 12.65 6.77
CA GLN A 27 6.50 13.16 7.98
C GLN A 27 5.18 13.85 7.67
N GLN A 28 5.14 14.67 6.62
CA GLN A 28 3.91 15.33 6.16
C GLN A 28 2.84 14.32 5.74
N VAL A 29 3.24 13.31 4.95
CA VAL A 29 2.33 12.23 4.53
C VAL A 29 1.85 11.41 5.73
N ALA A 30 2.71 11.11 6.70
CA ALA A 30 2.32 10.39 7.91
C ALA A 30 1.26 11.17 8.72
N LYS A 31 1.45 12.48 8.89
CA LYS A 31 0.47 13.36 9.56
C LYS A 31 -0.87 13.37 8.83
N LEU A 32 -0.83 13.51 7.50
CA LEU A 32 -2.04 13.51 6.69
C LEU A 32 -2.82 12.18 6.77
N ILE A 33 -2.11 11.05 6.85
CA ILE A 33 -2.73 9.73 7.04
C ILE A 33 -3.45 9.65 8.39
N GLU A 34 -2.83 10.15 9.46
CA GLU A 34 -3.43 10.15 10.79
C GLU A 34 -4.71 10.98 10.84
N GLU A 35 -4.67 12.20 10.28
CA GLU A 35 -5.83 13.07 10.15
C GLU A 35 -6.94 12.41 9.32
N THR A 36 -6.60 11.88 8.15
CA THR A 36 -7.57 11.20 7.27
C THR A 36 -8.22 10.00 7.95
N ASN A 37 -7.45 9.22 8.73
CA ASN A 37 -8.01 8.07 9.45
C ASN A 37 -8.98 8.52 10.55
N ALA A 38 -8.70 9.61 11.25
CA ALA A 38 -9.61 10.18 12.25
C ALA A 38 -10.92 10.65 11.61
N ASP A 39 -10.84 11.36 10.48
CA ASP A 39 -12.02 11.82 9.72
C ASP A 39 -12.87 10.64 9.23
N VAL A 40 -12.22 9.58 8.74
CA VAL A 40 -12.91 8.36 8.31
C VAL A 40 -13.65 7.72 9.48
N LEU A 41 -13.04 7.60 10.66
CA LEU A 41 -13.70 7.02 11.83
C LEU A 41 -14.91 7.85 12.25
N GLN A 42 -14.78 9.18 12.28
CA GLN A 42 -15.90 10.06 12.58
C GLN A 42 -17.05 9.87 11.57
N SER A 43 -16.72 9.81 10.27
CA SER A 43 -17.73 9.59 9.23
C SER A 43 -18.46 8.25 9.37
N LEU A 44 -17.79 7.22 9.90
CA LEU A 44 -18.39 5.92 10.15
C LEU A 44 -19.34 5.94 11.35
N ASP A 45 -18.97 6.64 12.42
CA ASP A 45 -19.83 6.78 13.61
C ASP A 45 -21.13 7.52 13.26
N GLU A 46 -21.05 8.61 12.51
CA GLU A 46 -22.22 9.36 12.03
C GLU A 46 -23.14 8.49 11.14
N ARG A 47 -22.54 7.69 10.25
CA ARG A 47 -23.28 6.75 9.38
C ARG A 47 -23.91 5.62 10.15
N GLU A 48 -23.23 5.10 11.17
CA GLU A 48 -23.75 4.04 12.04
C GLU A 48 -24.93 4.56 12.87
N GLU A 49 -24.86 5.77 13.43
CA GLU A 49 -25.98 6.40 14.11
C GLU A 49 -27.18 6.61 13.20
N ALA A 50 -26.95 7.08 11.97
CA ALA A 50 -28.00 7.27 10.99
C ALA A 50 -28.68 5.94 10.60
N MET A 51 -27.91 4.85 10.44
CA MET A 51 -28.46 3.51 10.21
C MET A 51 -29.22 2.99 11.43
N ARG A 52 -28.69 3.19 12.63
CA ARG A 52 -29.35 2.77 13.88
C ARG A 52 -30.71 3.44 14.07
N LYS A 53 -30.85 4.73 13.70
CA LYS A 53 -32.15 5.44 13.70
C LYS A 53 -33.17 4.82 12.75
N ARG A 54 -32.72 4.14 11.68
CA ARG A 54 -33.56 3.39 10.74
C ARG A 54 -33.83 1.95 11.18
N GLY A 55 -33.28 1.52 12.33
CA GLY A 55 -33.37 0.13 12.79
C GLY A 55 -32.41 -0.83 12.06
N GLU A 56 -31.45 -0.30 11.30
CA GLU A 56 -30.46 -1.07 10.54
C GLU A 56 -29.13 -1.11 11.29
N GLN A 57 -28.37 -2.21 11.12
CA GLN A 57 -27.01 -2.33 11.63
C GLN A 57 -25.99 -2.10 10.51
N ALA A 58 -24.98 -1.28 10.80
CA ALA A 58 -23.89 -1.02 9.88
C ALA A 58 -23.00 -2.25 9.72
N SER A 59 -22.82 -2.74 8.49
CA SER A 59 -21.89 -3.85 8.19
C SER A 59 -20.41 -3.42 8.24
N CYS A 60 -20.13 -2.13 8.00
CA CYS A 60 -18.82 -1.51 8.15
C CYS A 60 -18.93 -0.41 9.20
N ASN A 61 -18.12 -0.52 10.26
CA ASN A 61 -18.14 0.35 11.43
C ASN A 61 -16.70 0.64 11.89
N ALA A 62 -16.56 1.59 12.81
CA ALA A 62 -15.26 1.97 13.36
C ALA A 62 -14.49 0.81 14.01
N ARG A 63 -15.18 -0.29 14.39
CA ARG A 63 -14.59 -1.46 15.06
C ARG A 63 -14.03 -2.49 14.08
N ASN A 64 -14.52 -2.54 12.84
CA ASN A 64 -14.15 -3.55 11.86
C ASN A 64 -13.45 -2.99 10.61
N ILE A 65 -13.31 -1.67 10.51
CA ILE A 65 -12.53 -1.04 9.45
C ILE A 65 -11.06 -1.45 9.55
N VAL A 66 -10.43 -1.66 8.38
CA VAL A 66 -9.03 -2.01 8.25
C VAL A 66 -8.30 -0.93 7.47
N PHE A 67 -7.32 -0.28 8.10
CA PHE A 67 -6.46 0.70 7.45
C PHE A 67 -5.30 0.01 6.73
N ARG A 68 -5.08 0.37 5.46
CA ARG A 68 -3.92 -0.10 4.69
C ARG A 68 -2.71 0.76 5.03
N ARG A 69 -1.58 0.09 5.28
CA ARG A 69 -0.32 0.73 5.66
C ARG A 69 0.72 0.55 4.55
N GLU A 70 1.64 1.49 4.47
CA GLU A 70 2.77 1.43 3.56
C GLU A 70 3.72 0.28 3.98
N TYR A 71 4.28 -0.45 3.01
CA TYR A 71 5.01 -1.69 3.27
C TYR A 71 6.30 -1.48 4.09
N GLY A 72 7.02 -0.39 3.82
CA GLY A 72 8.17 0.09 4.58
C GLY A 72 7.87 0.44 6.04
N SER A 73 6.63 0.83 6.36
CA SER A 73 6.18 1.13 7.73
C SER A 73 5.83 -0.12 8.56
N LEU A 74 5.74 -1.29 7.94
CA LEU A 74 5.43 -2.56 8.62
C LEU A 74 6.65 -3.10 9.38
N SER A 75 6.41 -3.66 10.56
CA SER A 75 7.41 -4.41 11.32
C SER A 75 7.85 -5.67 10.57
N LYS A 76 9.01 -6.22 10.95
CA LYS A 76 9.53 -7.45 10.34
C LYS A 76 8.52 -8.61 10.43
N GLN A 77 7.85 -8.76 11.57
CA GLN A 77 6.86 -9.82 11.76
C GLN A 77 5.64 -9.63 10.87
N GLU A 78 5.11 -8.40 10.76
CA GLU A 78 3.97 -8.10 9.88
C GLU A 78 4.30 -8.39 8.41
N ARG A 79 5.51 -8.05 7.96
CA ARG A 79 5.96 -8.37 6.60
C ARG A 79 6.08 -9.87 6.37
N LEU A 80 6.63 -10.62 7.33
CA LEU A 80 6.71 -12.08 7.24
C LEU A 80 5.33 -12.71 7.18
N ASN A 81 4.40 -12.27 8.04
CA ASN A 81 3.01 -12.72 8.02
C ASN A 81 2.33 -12.41 6.67
N HIS A 82 2.58 -11.22 6.10
CA HIS A 82 2.07 -10.84 4.78
C HIS A 82 2.60 -11.78 3.67
N ILE A 83 3.90 -12.06 3.67
CA ILE A 83 4.54 -12.97 2.71
C ILE A 83 4.00 -14.40 2.86
N GLU A 84 3.85 -14.86 4.11
CA GLU A 84 3.31 -16.19 4.41
C GLU A 84 1.88 -16.35 3.91
N ALA A 85 1.03 -15.33 4.10
CA ALA A 85 -0.33 -15.32 3.58
C ALA A 85 -0.37 -15.46 2.05
N ILE A 86 0.52 -14.77 1.32
CA ILE A 86 0.64 -14.91 -0.13
C ILE A 86 1.08 -16.33 -0.52
N LYS A 87 2.09 -16.88 0.16
CA LYS A 87 2.55 -18.26 -0.08
C LYS A 87 1.44 -19.27 0.19
N CYS A 88 0.60 -19.05 1.20
CA CYS A 88 -0.59 -19.87 1.45
C CYS A 88 -1.55 -19.84 0.25
N LEU A 89 -1.87 -18.65 -0.27
CA LEU A 89 -2.74 -18.51 -1.44
C LEU A 89 -2.17 -19.16 -2.71
N GLN A 90 -0.85 -19.23 -2.84
CA GLN A 90 -0.19 -19.92 -3.95
C GLN A 90 -0.32 -21.45 -3.86
N LYS A 91 -0.40 -22.01 -2.65
CA LYS A 91 -0.56 -23.45 -2.42
C LYS A 91 -2.00 -23.92 -2.55
N LEU A 92 -2.96 -23.08 -2.23
CA LEU A 92 -4.37 -23.44 -2.28
C LEU A 92 -4.86 -23.58 -3.73
N PRO A 93 -5.70 -24.57 -4.03
CA PRO A 93 -6.23 -24.78 -5.38
C PRO A 93 -7.09 -23.58 -5.82
N ALA A 94 -7.10 -23.33 -7.13
CA ALA A 94 -7.92 -22.29 -7.74
C ALA A 94 -9.40 -22.49 -7.41
N ARG A 95 -10.13 -21.39 -7.18
CA ARG A 95 -11.59 -21.42 -6.97
C ARG A 95 -12.37 -21.33 -8.29
N THR A 96 -11.73 -20.85 -9.34
CA THR A 96 -12.33 -20.79 -10.68
C THR A 96 -12.54 -22.20 -11.21
N HIS A 97 -13.75 -22.48 -11.69
CA HIS A 97 -14.05 -23.76 -12.34
C HIS A 97 -13.19 -23.94 -13.60
N GLN A 98 -12.70 -25.16 -13.86
CA GLN A 98 -11.78 -25.43 -14.96
C GLN A 98 -12.34 -25.08 -16.34
N SER A 99 -13.67 -25.09 -16.49
CA SER A 99 -14.36 -24.66 -17.72
C SER A 99 -14.14 -23.19 -18.08
N VAL A 100 -13.86 -22.34 -17.09
CA VAL A 100 -13.61 -20.89 -17.29
C VAL A 100 -12.12 -20.60 -17.39
N ALA A 101 -11.28 -21.38 -16.71
CA ALA A 101 -9.83 -21.29 -16.84
C ALA A 101 -9.11 -22.61 -16.58
N VAL A 102 -8.82 -23.30 -17.67
CA VAL A 102 -8.12 -24.59 -17.68
C VAL A 102 -6.71 -24.50 -17.07
N GLY A 103 -6.06 -23.33 -17.14
CA GLY A 103 -4.71 -23.10 -16.63
C GLY A 103 -4.60 -22.61 -15.18
N ALA A 104 -5.71 -22.33 -14.49
CA ALA A 104 -5.67 -21.79 -13.15
C ALA A 104 -5.38 -22.90 -12.11
N LYS A 105 -4.13 -22.96 -11.62
CA LYS A 105 -3.70 -23.98 -10.65
C LYS A 105 -3.79 -23.53 -9.19
N SER A 106 -3.64 -22.25 -8.92
CA SER A 106 -3.67 -21.68 -7.56
C SER A 106 -4.69 -20.55 -7.40
N ARG A 107 -5.01 -20.18 -6.16
CA ARG A 107 -5.90 -19.04 -5.88
C ARG A 107 -5.31 -17.71 -6.38
N VAL A 108 -3.99 -17.56 -6.36
CA VAL A 108 -3.35 -16.37 -6.95
C VAL A 108 -3.62 -16.29 -8.46
N CYS A 109 -3.60 -17.43 -9.17
CA CYS A 109 -3.98 -17.47 -10.58
C CYS A 109 -5.44 -17.08 -10.82
N THR A 110 -6.35 -17.37 -9.88
CA THR A 110 -7.75 -16.90 -9.95
C THR A 110 -7.82 -15.38 -9.99
N SER A 111 -7.08 -14.69 -9.11
CA SER A 111 -7.05 -13.21 -9.09
C SER A 111 -6.45 -12.62 -10.37
N VAL A 112 -5.35 -13.20 -10.86
CA VAL A 112 -4.70 -12.77 -12.12
C VAL A 112 -5.64 -12.97 -13.31
N LEU A 113 -6.32 -14.12 -13.37
CA LEU A 113 -7.32 -14.39 -14.40
C LEU A 113 -8.46 -13.37 -14.36
N CYS A 114 -9.02 -13.08 -13.19
CA CYS A 114 -10.07 -12.06 -13.05
C CYS A 114 -9.60 -10.70 -13.56
N TYR A 115 -8.35 -10.32 -13.27
CA TYR A 115 -7.76 -9.08 -13.79
C TYR A 115 -7.66 -9.09 -15.33
N VAL A 116 -7.17 -10.16 -15.94
CA VAL A 116 -7.08 -10.29 -17.40
C VAL A 116 -8.47 -10.32 -18.06
N ALA A 117 -9.42 -11.07 -17.49
CA ALA A 117 -10.77 -11.21 -18.02
C ALA A 117 -11.55 -9.88 -17.97
N THR A 118 -11.44 -9.12 -16.88
CA THR A 118 -12.05 -7.78 -16.78
C THR A 118 -11.41 -6.77 -17.72
N ARG A 119 -10.10 -6.86 -17.96
CA ARG A 119 -9.43 -6.03 -18.95
C ARG A 119 -9.89 -6.35 -20.37
N ALA A 120 -10.09 -7.62 -20.69
CA ALA A 120 -10.63 -8.03 -21.98
C ALA A 120 -12.06 -7.48 -22.17
N SER A 121 -12.97 -7.66 -21.21
CA SER A 121 -14.36 -7.20 -21.34
C SER A 121 -14.51 -5.68 -21.45
N ASN A 122 -13.66 -4.90 -20.78
CA ASN A 122 -13.66 -3.43 -20.91
C ASN A 122 -13.11 -2.94 -22.26
N GLY A 123 -12.36 -3.78 -23.00
CA GLY A 123 -11.96 -3.50 -24.38
C GLY A 123 -13.09 -3.65 -25.41
N TRP A 124 -14.10 -4.48 -25.11
CA TRP A 124 -15.29 -4.67 -25.95
C TRP A 124 -16.40 -3.64 -25.71
N ARG A 125 -16.29 -2.82 -24.65
CA ARG A 125 -17.27 -1.75 -24.33
C ARG A 125 -16.91 -0.40 -24.98
N LYS A 126 -16.11 -0.42 -26.05
CA LYS A 126 -15.84 0.71 -26.95
C LYS A 126 -16.23 0.33 -28.39
N GLN A 127 -17.50 0.03 -28.63
CA GLN A 127 -18.12 0.05 -29.96
C GLN A 127 -19.54 0.57 -29.80
#